data_AF-A0A6V7I7K9-F1
#
_entry.id   AF-A0A6V7I7K9-F1
#
_cell.length_a   1.000
_cell.length_b   1.000
_cell.length_c   1.000
_cell.angle_alpha   90.00
_cell.angle_beta   90.00
_cell.angle_gamma   90.00
#
_symmetry.space_group_name_H-M   'P 1'
#
loop_
_entity.id
_entity.type
_entity.pdbx_description
1 polymer ?
#
loop_
_entity_poly.entity_id
_entity_poly.type
_entity_poly.pdbx_seq_one_letter_code
_entity_poly.pdbx_strand_id
1 'polypeptide(L)'
;QGVLSIVRLSTLLDQLRSYGFVALGVILVLVLILVVPTENGSLPIRGKFPFNTTVNPMHNVAFVMQAGGVATAMAAIMGMDGMTNAFGRYLTVQMMILDSNYRHCETKWPWGRIYSVVQKCKDSEAEIQNFIPFSEEEIIDKSDSFVRRFKICIKHHQRLIGIVDRINAVFGSSFFFQLCASSSIICFAGFQAAL
;
A
#
# COMPACT_ATOMS: atom_id res chain seq x y z
N GLN A 1 -3.86 -24.40 -6.36
CA GLN A 1 -2.88 -24.62 -5.28
C GLN A 1 -1.92 -23.44 -5.19
N GLY A 2 -1.22 -23.06 -6.27
CA GLY A 2 -0.30 -21.92 -6.27
C GLY A 2 -0.91 -20.54 -6.04
N VAL A 3 -2.06 -20.21 -6.65
CA VAL A 3 -2.69 -18.89 -6.47
C VAL A 3 -2.94 -18.64 -4.98
N LEU A 4 -3.51 -19.61 -4.28
CA LEU A 4 -3.90 -19.45 -2.89
C LEU A 4 -2.68 -19.39 -1.96
N SER A 5 -1.62 -20.15 -2.22
CA SER A 5 -0.38 -20.09 -1.42
C SER A 5 0.39 -18.80 -1.69
N ILE A 6 0.51 -18.36 -2.95
CA ILE A 6 1.14 -17.09 -3.34
C ILE A 6 0.36 -15.92 -2.75
N VAL A 7 -0.97 -15.94 -2.86
CA VAL A 7 -1.85 -14.92 -2.29
C VAL A 7 -1.74 -14.91 -0.76
N ARG A 8 -1.71 -16.07 -0.09
CA ARG A 8 -1.54 -16.11 1.38
C ARG A 8 -0.17 -15.60 1.82
N LEU A 9 0.91 -16.03 1.16
CA LEU A 9 2.27 -15.61 1.51
C LEU A 9 2.47 -14.10 1.28
N SER A 10 2.06 -13.60 0.11
CA SER A 10 2.08 -12.15 -0.18
C SER A 10 1.22 -11.38 0.82
N THR A 11 0.01 -11.87 1.13
CA THR A 11 -0.86 -11.25 2.13
C THR A 11 -0.22 -11.18 3.51
N LEU A 12 0.46 -12.24 3.97
CA LEU A 12 1.13 -12.27 5.27
C LEU A 12 2.32 -11.29 5.32
N LEU A 13 3.20 -11.32 4.32
CA LEU A 13 4.32 -10.39 4.22
C LEU A 13 3.84 -8.94 4.19
N ASP A 14 2.75 -8.69 3.49
CA ASP A 14 2.17 -7.37 3.41
C ASP A 14 1.46 -6.94 4.70
N GLN A 15 0.80 -7.85 5.40
CA GLN A 15 0.24 -7.57 6.73
C GLN A 15 1.36 -7.20 7.69
N LEU A 16 2.46 -7.95 7.71
CA LEU A 16 3.63 -7.64 8.52
C LEU A 16 4.19 -6.26 8.18
N ARG A 17 4.38 -5.96 6.89
CA ARG A 17 4.86 -4.66 6.42
C ARG A 17 3.90 -3.53 6.79
N SER A 18 2.60 -3.73 6.62
CA SER A 18 1.57 -2.75 6.93
C SER A 18 1.48 -2.48 8.44
N TYR A 19 1.49 -3.51 9.28
CA TYR A 19 1.49 -3.35 10.73
C TYR A 19 2.79 -2.73 11.22
N GLY A 20 3.93 -3.10 10.64
CA GLY A 20 5.22 -2.47 10.93
C GLY A 20 5.22 -0.98 10.60
N PHE A 21 4.71 -0.61 9.42
CA PHE A 21 4.59 0.80 9.02
C PHE A 21 3.67 1.60 9.96
N VAL A 22 2.52 1.03 10.33
CA VAL A 22 1.60 1.67 11.27
C VAL A 22 2.22 1.82 12.66
N ALA A 23 2.87 0.77 13.17
CA ALA A 23 3.55 0.80 14.46
C ALA A 23 4.65 1.87 14.49
N LEU A 24 5.48 1.96 13.44
CA LEU A 24 6.49 3.01 13.32
C LEU A 24 5.88 4.41 13.32
N GLY A 25 4.77 4.62 12.58
CA GLY A 25 4.07 5.90 12.57
C GLY A 25 3.53 6.31 13.95
N VAL A 26 2.92 5.37 14.68
CA VAL A 26 2.43 5.60 16.04
C VAL A 26 3.57 5.89 17.01
N ILE A 27 4.65 5.11 16.95
CA ILE A 27 5.84 5.32 17.78
C ILE A 27 6.42 6.71 17.50
N LEU A 28 6.51 7.12 16.23
CA LEU A 28 7.04 8.44 15.86
C LEU A 28 6.18 9.57 16.46
N VAL A 29 4.85 9.47 16.40
CA VAL A 29 3.95 10.46 17.03
C VAL A 29 4.16 10.51 18.54
N LEU A 30 4.25 9.35 19.21
CA LEU A 30 4.49 9.28 20.65
C LEU A 30 5.85 9.88 21.03
N VAL A 31 6.90 9.60 20.26
CA VAL A 31 8.24 10.17 20.45
C VAL A 31 8.21 11.69 20.27
N LEU A 32 7.56 12.19 19.22
CA LEU A 32 7.46 13.63 18.97
C LEU A 32 6.72 14.38 20.08
N ILE A 33 5.70 13.76 20.69
CA ILE A 33 4.88 14.38 21.73
C ILE A 33 5.52 14.22 23.12
N LEU A 34 6.08 13.05 23.44
CA LEU A 34 6.51 12.69 24.80
C LEU A 34 8.01 12.83 25.03
N VAL A 35 8.84 12.63 23.99
CA VAL A 35 10.29 12.50 24.14
C VAL A 35 11.03 13.77 23.71
N VAL A 36 10.47 14.57 22.80
CA VAL A 36 11.08 15.84 22.39
C VAL A 36 11.15 16.76 23.61
N PRO A 37 12.36 17.02 24.15
CA PRO A 37 12.52 17.64 25.44
C PRO A 37 12.12 19.10 25.35
N THR A 38 11.07 19.45 26.08
CA THR A 38 10.76 20.84 26.35
C THR A 38 11.66 21.31 27.49
N GLU A 39 12.56 22.25 27.24
CA GLU A 39 13.12 23.10 28.30
C GLU A 39 11.95 23.60 29.17
N ASN A 40 12.13 23.71 30.49
CA ASN A 40 11.05 24.05 31.43
C ASN A 40 10.16 25.20 30.92
N GLY A 41 8.93 24.89 30.51
CA GLY A 41 7.94 25.85 30.00
C GLY A 41 7.92 26.09 28.48
N SER A 42 8.72 25.37 27.69
CA SER A 42 8.71 25.42 26.22
C SER A 42 7.79 24.36 25.60
N LEU A 43 7.43 24.53 24.33
CA LEU A 43 6.56 23.60 23.61
C LEU A 43 7.39 22.59 22.81
N PRO A 44 6.88 21.35 22.56
CA PRO A 44 7.62 20.29 21.86
C PRO A 44 8.10 20.74 20.48
N ILE A 45 7.27 21.47 19.76
CA ILE A 45 7.64 22.11 18.50
C ILE A 45 7.81 23.61 18.76
N ARG A 46 8.99 24.14 18.44
CA ARG A 46 9.26 25.59 18.54
C ARG A 46 8.36 26.32 17.55
N GLY A 47 7.47 27.18 18.05
CA GLY A 47 6.56 27.98 17.24
C GLY A 47 6.33 29.35 17.88
N LYS A 48 6.00 30.35 17.07
CA LYS A 48 5.58 31.67 17.55
C LYS A 48 4.06 31.72 17.57
N PHE A 49 3.50 31.96 18.76
CA PHE A 49 2.06 32.11 18.96
C PHE A 49 1.73 33.57 19.31
N PRO A 50 0.53 34.06 18.96
CA PRO A 50 0.10 35.43 19.27
C PRO A 50 -0.22 35.67 20.76
N PHE A 51 -0.07 34.64 21.59
CA PHE A 51 -0.31 34.67 23.03
C PHE A 51 0.88 34.06 23.79
N ASN A 52 1.00 34.39 25.07
CA ASN A 52 2.14 33.94 25.88
C ASN A 52 2.02 32.44 26.22
N THR A 53 2.88 31.62 25.61
CA THR A 53 2.91 30.17 25.78
C THR A 53 3.66 29.69 27.02
N THR A 54 4.29 30.59 27.79
CA THR A 54 4.96 30.21 29.05
C THR A 54 4.03 30.25 30.26
N VAL A 55 2.79 30.75 30.08
CA VAL A 55 1.80 30.92 31.15
C VAL A 55 0.66 29.90 30.99
N ASN A 56 0.29 29.23 32.07
CA ASN A 56 -0.87 28.34 32.13
C ASN A 56 -2.15 29.20 32.18
N PRO A 57 -3.24 28.97 31.38
CA PRO A 57 -3.62 27.80 30.58
C PRO A 57 -3.19 27.85 29.10
N MET A 58 -2.64 28.96 28.62
CA MET A 58 -2.32 29.16 27.21
C MET A 58 -1.24 28.19 26.69
N HIS A 59 -0.33 27.78 27.56
CA HIS A 59 0.62 26.71 27.29
C HIS A 59 -0.06 25.40 26.86
N ASN A 60 -1.06 24.94 27.64
CA ASN A 60 -1.77 23.69 27.37
C ASN A 60 -2.57 23.76 26.06
N VAL A 61 -3.16 24.92 25.76
CA VAL A 61 -3.88 25.14 24.49
C VAL A 61 -2.93 25.00 23.30
N ALA A 62 -1.75 25.63 23.36
CA ALA A 62 -0.75 25.50 22.30
C ALA A 62 -0.23 24.06 22.16
N PHE A 63 -0.01 23.35 23.26
CA PHE A 63 0.38 21.94 23.24
C PHE A 63 -0.66 21.07 22.55
N VAL A 64 -1.95 21.21 22.90
CA VAL A 64 -3.04 20.44 22.28
C VAL A 64 -3.16 20.75 20.78
N MET A 65 -3.00 22.02 20.38
CA MET A 65 -3.00 22.38 18.97
C MET A 65 -1.84 21.74 18.19
N GLN A 66 -0.63 21.73 18.77
CA GLN A 66 0.53 21.08 18.16
C GLN A 66 0.35 19.56 18.06
N ALA A 67 -0.08 18.91 19.15
CA ALA A 67 -0.34 17.47 19.18
C ALA A 67 -1.42 17.08 18.15
N GLY A 68 -2.52 17.83 18.09
CA GLY A 68 -3.59 17.62 17.11
C GLY A 68 -3.12 17.83 15.68
N GLY A 69 -2.30 18.85 15.43
CA GLY A 69 -1.71 19.13 14.12
C GLY A 69 -0.79 18.00 13.64
N VAL A 70 0.14 17.56 14.50
CA VAL A 70 1.06 16.44 14.20
C VAL A 70 0.28 15.15 13.97
N ALA A 71 -0.68 14.83 14.84
CA ALA A 71 -1.49 13.62 14.71
C ALA A 71 -2.29 13.61 13.38
N THR A 72 -2.91 14.74 13.02
CA THR A 72 -3.68 14.86 11.78
C THR A 72 -2.79 14.74 10.54
N ALA A 73 -1.64 15.44 10.53
CA ALA A 73 -0.69 15.37 9.43
C ALA A 73 -0.15 13.95 9.25
N MET A 74 0.23 13.28 10.34
CA MET A 74 0.73 11.91 10.31
C MET A 74 -0.34 10.92 9.85
N ALA A 75 -1.59 11.05 10.33
CA ALA A 75 -2.70 10.22 9.86
C ALA A 75 -2.94 10.38 8.35
N ALA A 76 -2.85 11.61 7.82
CA ALA A 76 -3.01 11.87 6.40
C ALA A 76 -1.90 11.23 5.55
N ILE A 77 -0.63 11.37 5.97
CA ILE A 77 0.52 10.76 5.30
C ILE A 77 0.38 9.23 5.31
N MET A 78 0.13 8.65 6.48
CA MET A 78 -0.03 7.20 6.63
C MET A 78 -1.20 6.67 5.80
N GLY A 79 -2.31 7.41 5.72
CA GLY A 79 -3.46 7.04 4.90
C GLY A 79 -3.13 7.01 3.41
N MET A 80 -2.44 8.03 2.92
CA MET A 80 -2.02 8.12 1.51
C MET A 80 -1.00 7.03 1.13
N ASP A 81 0.03 6.84 1.94
CA ASP A 81 1.04 5.80 1.76
C ASP A 81 0.41 4.40 1.83
N GLY A 82 -0.51 4.20 2.79
CA GLY A 82 -1.25 2.96 2.94
C GLY A 82 -2.11 2.63 1.72
N MET A 83 -2.82 3.63 1.19
CA MET A 83 -3.68 3.45 0.03
C MET A 83 -2.88 3.10 -1.23
N THR A 84 -1.75 3.77 -1.45
CA THR A 84 -0.91 3.47 -2.61
C THR A 84 -0.24 2.11 -2.49
N ASN A 85 0.23 1.75 -1.29
CA ASN A 85 0.72 0.39 -1.06
C ASN A 85 -0.37 -0.66 -1.35
N ALA A 86 -1.62 -0.41 -0.96
CA ALA A 86 -2.74 -1.30 -1.29
C ALA A 86 -2.96 -1.42 -2.81
N PHE A 87 -2.91 -0.31 -3.55
CA PHE A 87 -2.99 -0.34 -5.02
C PHE A 87 -1.82 -1.06 -5.67
N GLY A 88 -0.58 -0.80 -5.22
CA GLY A 88 0.60 -1.48 -5.70
C GLY A 88 0.50 -3.00 -5.51
N ARG A 89 0.03 -3.44 -4.34
CA ARG A 89 -0.23 -4.86 -4.06
C ARG A 89 -1.28 -5.45 -4.99
N TYR A 90 -2.41 -4.77 -5.15
CA TYR A 90 -3.46 -5.18 -6.07
C TYR A 90 -2.89 -5.39 -7.48
N LEU A 91 -2.14 -4.41 -7.99
CA LEU A 91 -1.51 -4.50 -9.31
C LEU A 91 -0.49 -5.64 -9.41
N THR A 92 0.34 -5.85 -8.39
CA THR A 92 1.31 -6.96 -8.37
C THR A 92 0.61 -8.31 -8.46
N VAL A 93 -0.43 -8.55 -7.67
CA VAL A 93 -1.19 -9.82 -7.73
C VAL A 93 -1.83 -10.00 -9.10
N GLN A 94 -2.42 -8.95 -9.66
CA GLN A 94 -3.01 -8.99 -11.00
C GLN A 94 -1.98 -9.29 -12.10
N MET A 95 -0.77 -8.73 -11.99
CA MET A 95 0.32 -9.01 -12.92
C MET A 95 0.87 -10.44 -12.77
N MET A 96 0.94 -10.98 -11.54
CA MET A 96 1.32 -12.38 -11.31
C MET A 96 0.32 -13.37 -11.93
N ILE A 97 -0.99 -13.10 -11.77
CA ILE A 97 -2.04 -13.93 -12.41
C ILE A 97 -1.91 -13.82 -13.94
N LEU A 98 -1.69 -12.61 -14.46
CA LEU A 98 -1.50 -12.40 -15.88
C LEU A 98 -0.27 -13.12 -16.45
N ASP A 99 0.88 -13.08 -15.77
CA ASP A 99 2.09 -13.82 -16.17
C ASP A 99 1.83 -15.33 -16.22
N SER A 100 1.20 -15.88 -15.18
CA SER A 100 0.82 -17.29 -15.17
C SER A 100 -0.14 -17.64 -16.30
N ASN A 101 -1.13 -16.80 -16.56
CA ASN A 101 -2.09 -17.01 -17.64
C ASN A 101 -1.42 -16.99 -19.01
N TYR A 102 -0.44 -16.11 -19.25
CA TYR A 102 0.34 -16.12 -20.49
C TYR A 102 1.10 -17.42 -20.68
N ARG A 103 1.72 -17.96 -19.63
CA ARG A 103 2.45 -19.25 -19.67
C ARG A 103 1.52 -20.44 -19.93
N HIS A 104 0.25 -20.34 -19.53
CA HIS A 104 -0.75 -21.42 -19.63
C HIS A 104 -1.83 -21.13 -20.69
N CYS A 105 -1.57 -20.24 -21.64
CA CYS A 105 -2.49 -19.92 -22.74
C CYS A 105 -2.77 -21.11 -23.68
N GLU A 106 -1.96 -22.17 -23.63
CA GLU A 106 -2.16 -23.39 -24.43
C GLU A 106 -3.00 -24.44 -23.69
N THR A 107 -2.95 -24.51 -22.35
CA THR A 107 -3.60 -25.57 -21.57
C THR A 107 -5.11 -25.37 -21.45
N LYS A 108 -5.92 -26.31 -21.96
CA LYS A 108 -7.39 -26.17 -21.96
C LYS A 108 -7.94 -25.83 -20.57
N TRP A 109 -8.86 -24.87 -20.52
CA TRP A 109 -9.56 -24.51 -19.29
C TRP A 109 -10.41 -25.70 -18.82
N PRO A 110 -10.29 -26.15 -17.55
CA PRO A 110 -11.12 -27.25 -17.04
C PRO A 110 -12.56 -26.75 -16.83
N TRP A 111 -13.37 -26.82 -17.87
CA TRP A 111 -14.82 -26.62 -17.80
C TRP A 111 -15.44 -27.53 -16.73
N GLY A 112 -16.16 -26.94 -15.77
CA GLY A 112 -17.01 -27.68 -14.81
C GLY A 112 -16.46 -27.97 -13.41
N ARG A 113 -15.24 -27.55 -13.04
CA ARG A 113 -14.64 -27.84 -11.70
C ARG A 113 -14.58 -26.67 -10.70
N ILE A 114 -15.13 -25.50 -11.03
CA ILE A 114 -14.97 -24.30 -10.20
C ILE A 114 -15.66 -24.44 -8.83
N TYR A 115 -16.80 -25.13 -8.75
CA TYR A 115 -17.60 -25.19 -7.52
C TYR A 115 -17.03 -26.13 -6.43
N SER A 116 -16.16 -27.09 -6.78
CA SER A 116 -15.63 -28.07 -5.82
C SER A 116 -14.20 -27.78 -5.33
N VAL A 117 -13.50 -26.80 -5.92
CA VAL A 117 -12.08 -26.52 -5.63
C VAL A 117 -11.88 -25.63 -4.39
N VAL A 118 -12.94 -24.97 -3.90
CA VAL A 118 -12.87 -24.21 -2.64
C VAL A 118 -12.83 -25.15 -1.41
N GLN A 119 -13.30 -26.41 -1.53
CA GLN A 119 -13.71 -27.19 -0.35
C GLN A 119 -12.82 -28.38 0.03
N LYS A 120 -11.73 -28.70 -0.68
CA LYS A 120 -10.86 -29.82 -0.28
C LYS A 120 -9.40 -29.54 -0.61
N CYS A 121 -8.62 -29.06 0.36
CA CYS A 121 -7.19 -28.83 0.18
C CYS A 121 -6.35 -29.43 1.32
N LYS A 122 -5.57 -30.46 0.99
CA LYS A 122 -4.39 -30.94 1.71
C LYS A 122 -3.20 -30.93 0.73
N ASP A 123 -2.11 -30.30 1.17
CA ASP A 123 -0.68 -30.36 0.77
C ASP A 123 -0.16 -30.14 -0.66
N SER A 124 0.83 -29.21 -0.70
CA SER A 124 2.04 -29.05 -1.55
C SER A 124 1.95 -28.89 -3.07
N GLU A 125 2.04 -27.62 -3.52
CA GLU A 125 2.93 -27.06 -4.57
C GLU A 125 2.40 -25.69 -5.04
N ALA A 126 3.28 -24.69 -5.05
CA ALA A 126 2.94 -23.26 -5.03
C ALA A 126 2.76 -22.62 -6.42
N GLU A 127 2.53 -23.40 -7.48
CA GLU A 127 2.43 -22.87 -8.85
C GLU A 127 0.99 -22.88 -9.39
N ILE A 128 0.66 -21.85 -10.18
CA ILE A 128 -0.62 -21.74 -10.88
C ILE A 128 -0.48 -22.53 -12.18
N GLN A 129 -1.11 -23.70 -12.25
CA GLN A 129 -0.92 -24.66 -13.36
C GLN A 129 -1.95 -24.51 -14.50
N ASN A 130 -2.96 -23.66 -14.34
CA ASN A 130 -4.04 -23.50 -15.32
C ASN A 130 -4.33 -22.01 -15.55
N PHE A 131 -4.74 -21.67 -16.78
CA PHE A 131 -5.30 -20.36 -17.11
C PHE A 131 -6.45 -20.03 -16.16
N ILE A 132 -6.64 -18.77 -15.74
CA ILE A 132 -7.71 -18.32 -14.85
C ILE A 132 -8.43 -17.13 -15.51
N PRO A 133 -9.76 -17.16 -15.73
CA PRO A 133 -10.51 -16.05 -16.28
C PRO A 133 -10.54 -14.87 -15.30
N PHE A 134 -10.56 -13.66 -15.85
CA PHE A 134 -10.54 -12.43 -15.06
C PHE A 134 -11.96 -11.88 -14.78
N SER A 135 -12.99 -12.42 -15.44
CA SER A 135 -14.39 -12.02 -15.27
C SER A 135 -15.34 -13.22 -15.47
N GLU A 136 -16.49 -13.19 -14.80
CA GLU A 136 -17.53 -14.22 -14.93
C GLU A 136 -18.10 -14.29 -16.36
N GLU A 137 -18.12 -13.17 -17.09
CA GLU A 137 -18.57 -13.12 -18.49
C GLU A 137 -17.68 -13.96 -19.41
N GLU A 138 -16.40 -14.14 -19.04
CA GLU A 138 -15.43 -14.92 -19.81
C GLU A 138 -15.66 -16.44 -19.66
N ILE A 139 -16.40 -16.86 -18.64
CA ILE A 139 -16.70 -18.28 -18.33
C ILE A 139 -17.83 -18.83 -19.23
N ILE A 140 -18.72 -17.98 -19.75
CA ILE A 140 -20.00 -18.37 -20.36
C ILE A 140 -19.84 -18.88 -21.81
N ASP A 141 -18.82 -18.43 -22.54
CA ASP A 141 -18.65 -18.78 -23.96
C ASP A 141 -17.93 -20.14 -24.14
N LYS A 142 -18.64 -21.08 -24.77
CA LYS A 142 -18.25 -22.49 -24.99
C LYS A 142 -17.03 -22.70 -25.90
N SER A 143 -16.58 -21.68 -26.64
CA SER A 143 -15.42 -21.80 -27.53
C SER A 143 -14.12 -21.45 -26.79
N ASP A 144 -13.53 -22.43 -26.09
CA ASP A 144 -12.18 -22.27 -25.52
C ASP A 144 -11.12 -22.49 -26.61
N SER A 145 -10.43 -21.41 -26.99
CA SER A 145 -9.30 -21.43 -27.94
C SER A 145 -8.12 -20.62 -27.42
N PHE A 146 -6.90 -21.00 -27.84
CA PHE A 146 -5.68 -20.26 -27.52
C PHE A 146 -5.82 -18.77 -27.87
N VAL A 147 -6.28 -18.46 -29.08
CA VAL A 147 -6.42 -17.07 -29.57
C VAL A 147 -7.34 -16.25 -28.67
N ARG A 148 -8.43 -16.85 -28.19
CA ARG A 148 -9.36 -16.19 -27.27
C ARG A 148 -8.70 -15.93 -25.91
N ARG A 149 -8.04 -16.93 -25.32
CA ARG A 149 -7.33 -16.80 -24.03
C ARG A 149 -6.22 -15.75 -24.09
N PHE A 150 -5.45 -15.75 -25.17
CA PHE A 150 -4.42 -14.74 -25.41
C PHE A 150 -5.01 -13.33 -25.55
N LYS A 151 -6.13 -13.18 -26.27
CA LYS A 151 -6.85 -11.90 -26.39
C LYS A 151 -7.39 -11.42 -25.04
N ILE A 152 -7.85 -12.32 -24.17
CA ILE A 152 -8.27 -11.99 -22.79
C ILE A 152 -7.09 -11.46 -21.98
N CYS A 153 -5.94 -12.12 -22.01
CA CYS A 153 -4.72 -11.64 -21.35
C CYS A 153 -4.32 -10.24 -21.83
N ILE A 154 -4.32 -10.00 -23.14
CA ILE A 154 -4.01 -8.66 -23.70
C ILE A 154 -5.00 -7.62 -23.20
N LYS A 155 -6.31 -7.92 -23.26
CA LYS A 155 -7.35 -6.99 -22.79
C LYS A 155 -7.19 -6.67 -21.30
N HIS A 156 -6.86 -7.67 -20.49
CA HIS A 156 -6.61 -7.48 -19.06
C HIS A 156 -5.35 -6.65 -18.81
N HIS A 157 -4.25 -6.92 -19.52
CA HIS A 157 -3.03 -6.14 -19.44
C HIS A 157 -3.27 -4.65 -19.74
N GLN A 158 -4.01 -4.35 -20.81
CA GLN A 158 -4.37 -2.98 -21.18
C GLN A 158 -5.25 -2.31 -20.10
N ARG A 159 -6.16 -3.06 -19.48
CA ARG A 159 -6.93 -2.56 -18.33
C ARG A 159 -6.02 -2.21 -17.14
N LEU A 160 -5.02 -3.03 -16.84
CA LEU A 160 -4.07 -2.76 -15.76
C LEU A 160 -3.24 -1.50 -16.02
N ILE A 161 -2.75 -1.31 -17.25
CA ILE A 161 -2.06 -0.07 -17.66
C ILE A 161 -2.95 1.14 -17.39
N GLY A 162 -4.22 1.10 -17.84
CA GLY A 162 -5.16 2.20 -17.58
C GLY A 162 -5.48 2.42 -16.10
N ILE A 163 -5.39 1.40 -15.24
CA ILE A 163 -5.50 1.57 -13.78
C ILE A 163 -4.26 2.26 -13.22
N VAL A 164 -3.06 1.84 -13.64
CA VAL A 164 -1.77 2.45 -13.24
C VAL A 164 -1.74 3.92 -13.63
N ASP A 165 -2.15 4.27 -14.85
CA ASP A 165 -2.17 5.66 -15.32
C ASP A 165 -3.11 6.53 -14.47
N ARG A 166 -4.28 6.01 -14.09
CA ARG A 166 -5.21 6.72 -13.19
C ARG A 166 -4.65 6.90 -11.78
N ILE A 167 -4.01 5.88 -11.22
CA ILE A 167 -3.35 5.98 -9.91
C ILE A 167 -2.23 7.03 -9.98
N ASN A 168 -1.42 7.00 -11.03
CA ASN A 168 -0.34 7.96 -11.22
C ASN A 168 -0.86 9.39 -11.39
N ALA A 169 -1.97 9.59 -12.10
CA ALA A 169 -2.59 10.90 -12.25
C ALA A 169 -3.08 11.48 -10.90
N VAL A 170 -3.56 10.63 -9.99
CA VAL A 170 -4.08 11.06 -8.69
C VAL A 170 -2.94 11.26 -7.68
N PHE A 171 -2.01 10.31 -7.57
CA PHE A 171 -1.02 10.27 -6.49
C PHE A 171 0.39 10.69 -6.93
N GLY A 172 0.68 10.78 -8.23
CA GLY A 172 2.03 11.00 -8.74
C GLY A 172 2.64 12.32 -8.26
N SER A 173 1.84 13.38 -8.21
CA SER A 173 2.29 14.68 -7.68
C SER A 173 2.56 14.61 -6.18
N SER A 174 1.70 13.96 -5.40
CA SER A 174 1.89 13.76 -3.97
C SER A 174 3.17 12.97 -3.67
N PHE A 175 3.44 11.91 -4.43
CA PHE A 175 4.69 11.15 -4.30
C PHE A 175 5.92 11.97 -4.60
N PHE A 176 5.86 12.80 -5.63
CA PHE A 176 6.96 13.69 -5.97
C PHE A 176 7.26 14.64 -4.82
N PHE A 177 6.24 15.30 -4.26
CA PHE A 177 6.43 16.20 -3.12
C PHE A 177 6.93 15.48 -1.86
N GLN A 178 6.43 14.28 -1.58
CA GLN A 178 6.88 13.48 -0.45
C GLN A 178 8.35 13.07 -0.60
N LEU A 179 8.79 12.71 -1.81
CA LEU A 179 10.18 12.39 -2.11
C LEU A 179 11.08 13.62 -1.96
N CYS A 180 10.68 14.79 -2.47
CA CYS A 180 11.42 16.04 -2.27
C CYS A 180 11.52 16.43 -0.79
N ALA A 181 10.42 16.33 -0.04
CA ALA A 181 10.36 16.66 1.38
C ALA A 181 11.26 15.73 2.21
N SER A 182 11.14 14.41 2.00
CA SER A 182 11.97 13.41 2.70
C SER A 182 13.45 13.57 2.36
N SER A 183 13.81 13.77 1.09
CA SER A 183 15.20 14.03 0.70
C SER A 183 15.76 15.27 1.42
N SER A 184 14.98 16.35 1.47
CA SER A 184 15.40 17.58 2.15
C SER A 184 15.61 17.33 3.65
N ILE A 185 14.66 16.65 4.31
CA ILE A 185 14.74 16.31 5.74
C ILE A 185 15.97 15.44 6.02
N ILE A 186 16.25 14.43 5.19
CA ILE A 186 17.43 13.56 5.35
C ILE A 186 18.72 14.36 5.21
N CYS A 187 18.81 15.25 4.22
CA CYS A 187 19.97 16.11 4.05
C CYS A 187 20.19 17.03 5.26
N PHE A 188 19.13 17.67 5.77
CA PHE A 188 19.21 18.51 6.98
C PHE A 188 19.61 17.72 8.22
N ALA A 189 19.01 16.54 8.42
CA ALA A 189 19.35 15.67 9.54
C ALA A 189 20.81 15.20 9.47
N GLY A 190 21.29 14.86 8.27
CA GLY A 190 22.69 14.50 8.04
C GLY A 190 23.66 15.64 8.34
N PHE A 191 23.31 16.87 7.93
CA PHE A 191 24.10 18.06 8.26
C PHE A 191 24.13 18.32 9.78
N GLN A 192 22.99 18.20 10.46
CA GLN A 192 22.90 18.36 11.90
C GLN A 192 23.66 17.26 12.67
N ALA A 193 23.75 16.04 12.13
CA ALA A 193 24.49 14.95 12.74
C ALA A 193 26.02 15.08 12.56
N ALA A 194 26.47 15.86 11.57
CA ALA A 194 27.89 16.09 11.29
C ALA A 194 28.48 17.29 12.07
N LEU A 195 27.63 18.20 12.55
CA LEU A 195 27.97 19.35 13.39
C LEU A 195 27.86 19.00 14.87
#